data_AF-A0A382YB66-F1
#
_entry.id   AF-A0A382YB66-F1
#
_cell.length_a   1.000
_cell.length_b   1.000
_cell.length_c   1.000
_cell.angle_alpha   90.00
_cell.angle_beta   90.00
_cell.angle_gamma   90.00
#
_symmetry.space_group_name_H-M   'P 1'
#
loop_
_entity.id
_entity.type
_entity.pdbx_description
1 polymer ?
#
loop_
_entity_poly.entity_id
_entity_poly.type
_entity_poly.pdbx_seq_one_letter_code
_entity_poly.pdbx_strand_id
1 'polypeptide(L)'
;VISGKLANVTIHDYDEIFSFPALDITGNLEVEVSSRDEGPGTCSNTCNYAIKQESLSSLSILGTTTISVNTSGNHVRIDNATNDFGTLAVTGAKHIYVADENALMLGTTQGRWMTIAAGGPVTQIVDDTVTLTFDLHVSVDAEGYNVTLANSGNNVATVKNMKAANFSFTDTGGVALGINTVTGNFTITAGSAVSNNGALDIGGITTITAIGQTVELNEAQNNFVGEVRITGGAVTIVDEDTLVLGASTVGGAYTVTAGGAITQG
;
A
#
# COMPACT_ATOMS: atom_id res chain seq x y z
N VAL A 1 27.31 14.26 22.83
CA VAL A 1 27.14 14.21 21.37
C VAL A 1 27.96 13.04 20.85
N ILE A 2 27.34 11.86 20.71
CA ILE A 2 27.97 10.74 20.01
C ILE A 2 27.58 10.97 18.54
N SER A 3 28.44 11.65 17.77
CA SER A 3 28.23 11.85 16.33
C SER A 3 28.84 10.70 15.54
N GLY A 4 28.31 9.50 15.75
CA GLY A 4 28.69 8.30 15.02
C GLY A 4 27.44 7.52 14.68
N LYS A 5 27.29 7.13 13.41
CA LYS A 5 26.17 6.29 12.96
C LYS A 5 26.29 4.91 13.58
N LEU A 6 25.18 4.33 14.02
CA LEU A 6 25.15 2.96 14.52
C LEU A 6 25.16 1.98 13.33
N ALA A 7 25.80 0.82 13.49
CA ALA A 7 25.82 -0.20 12.43
C ALA A 7 24.52 -1.02 12.46
N ASN A 8 24.34 -1.91 13.43
CA ASN A 8 23.07 -2.62 13.65
C ASN A 8 22.57 -2.35 15.06
N VAL A 9 21.25 -2.26 15.22
CA VAL A 9 20.58 -2.01 16.50
C VAL A 9 19.45 -3.02 16.66
N THR A 10 19.35 -3.64 17.84
CA THR A 10 18.21 -4.48 18.23
C THR A 10 17.60 -3.90 19.49
N ILE A 11 16.27 -3.71 19.49
CA ILE A 11 15.52 -3.13 20.60
C ILE A 11 14.40 -4.09 20.98
N HIS A 12 14.37 -4.49 22.25
CA HIS A 12 13.28 -5.27 22.82
C HIS A 12 12.60 -4.40 23.88
N ASP A 13 11.34 -4.04 23.66
CA ASP A 13 10.54 -3.26 24.62
C ASP A 13 9.16 -3.87 24.80
N TYR A 14 8.90 -4.39 26.00
CA TYR A 14 7.70 -5.17 26.29
C TYR A 14 6.79 -4.52 27.33
N ASP A 15 7.24 -3.46 27.98
CA ASP A 15 6.63 -2.95 29.20
C ASP A 15 5.87 -1.63 28.97
N GLU A 16 6.32 -0.79 28.04
CA GLU A 16 5.71 0.53 27.77
C GLU A 16 5.54 0.79 26.26
N ILE A 17 4.92 1.93 25.90
CA ILE A 17 4.88 2.39 24.50
C ILE A 17 6.29 2.79 24.08
N PHE A 18 6.83 2.13 23.05
CA PHE A 18 8.13 2.51 22.53
C PHE A 18 8.05 3.83 21.77
N SER A 19 8.75 4.85 22.30
CA SER A 19 8.90 6.16 21.69
C SER A 19 10.26 6.27 21.01
N PHE A 20 10.26 6.47 19.69
CA PHE A 20 11.50 6.59 18.92
C PHE A 20 12.25 7.90 19.25
N PRO A 21 13.50 7.83 19.77
CA PRO A 21 14.40 8.98 19.71
C PRO A 21 14.81 9.24 18.25
N ALA A 22 15.47 10.36 17.98
CA ALA A 22 16.17 10.52 16.71
C ALA A 22 17.26 9.44 16.59
N LEU A 23 17.31 8.74 15.45
CA LEU A 23 18.25 7.66 15.18
C LEU A 23 18.92 7.87 13.82
N ASP A 24 20.22 7.58 13.75
CA ASP A 24 21.01 7.55 12.51
C ASP A 24 21.76 6.20 12.47
N ILE A 25 21.24 5.28 11.67
CA ILE A 25 21.68 3.87 11.58
C ILE A 25 22.05 3.56 10.12
N THR A 26 23.24 2.99 9.93
CA THR A 26 23.75 2.60 8.60
C THR A 26 23.38 1.19 8.17
N GLY A 27 23.20 0.28 9.12
CA GLY A 27 22.75 -1.09 8.88
C GLY A 27 21.33 -1.28 9.39
N ASN A 28 21.07 -2.43 10.02
CA ASN A 28 19.72 -2.87 10.32
C ASN A 28 19.23 -2.39 11.68
N LEU A 29 17.93 -2.08 11.75
CA LEU A 29 17.20 -1.90 12.99
C LEU A 29 16.21 -3.05 13.15
N GLU A 30 16.32 -3.81 14.23
CA GLU A 30 15.33 -4.82 14.62
C GLU A 30 14.63 -4.37 15.89
N VAL A 31 13.31 -4.32 15.86
CA VAL A 31 12.48 -3.91 16.98
C VAL A 31 11.48 -5.02 17.26
N GLU A 32 11.50 -5.54 18.48
CA GLU A 32 10.49 -6.46 18.99
C GLU A 32 9.75 -5.79 20.14
N VAL A 33 8.42 -5.65 20.00
CA VAL A 33 7.61 -4.92 20.97
C VAL A 33 6.34 -5.68 21.36
N SER A 34 5.97 -5.61 22.64
CA SER A 34 4.77 -6.25 23.19
C SER A 34 3.82 -5.26 23.89
N SER A 35 4.01 -3.96 23.72
CA SER A 35 3.48 -2.91 24.63
C SER A 35 2.06 -3.15 25.17
N ARG A 36 1.91 -2.85 26.47
CA ARG A 36 0.66 -2.95 27.22
C ARG A 36 0.00 -1.57 27.30
N ASP A 37 -1.32 -1.54 27.16
CA ASP A 37 -2.16 -0.36 27.37
C ASP A 37 -2.12 0.04 28.87
N GLU A 38 -1.32 1.06 29.22
CA GLU A 38 -1.29 1.66 30.57
C GLU A 38 -2.51 2.59 30.71
N GLY A 39 -3.71 2.03 30.95
CA GLY A 39 -4.98 2.78 31.04
C GLY A 39 -5.10 3.67 32.30
N PRO A 40 -6.32 4.08 32.73
CA PRO A 40 -7.50 4.54 32.01
C PRO A 40 -7.62 6.09 32.15
N GLY A 41 -7.53 6.83 31.04
CA GLY A 41 -7.57 8.30 31.11
C GLY A 41 -7.81 8.98 29.76
N THR A 42 -9.08 9.12 29.38
CA THR A 42 -9.59 10.07 28.36
C THR A 42 -9.01 9.99 26.95
N CYS A 43 -8.77 8.81 26.39
CA CYS A 43 -8.37 8.72 24.99
C CYS A 43 -9.40 8.00 24.12
N SER A 44 -9.98 8.76 23.21
CA SER A 44 -10.89 8.34 22.14
C SER A 44 -10.21 7.31 21.23
N ASN A 45 -10.73 6.07 21.19
CA ASN A 45 -10.61 5.01 20.14
C ASN A 45 -9.28 4.78 19.38
N THR A 46 -8.14 5.32 19.83
CA THR A 46 -6.83 5.30 19.17
C THR A 46 -5.66 4.95 20.12
N CYS A 47 -5.90 4.27 21.24
CA CYS A 47 -4.89 4.13 22.32
C CYS A 47 -3.97 2.90 22.32
N ASN A 48 -4.05 2.00 21.35
CA ASN A 48 -3.23 0.79 21.40
C ASN A 48 -2.03 0.95 20.46
N TYR A 49 -0.98 1.68 20.83
CA TYR A 49 0.25 1.78 20.03
C TYR A 49 1.34 0.86 20.58
N ALA A 50 1.87 -0.01 19.72
CA ALA A 50 3.15 -0.70 19.94
C ALA A 50 4.31 0.29 19.82
N ILE A 51 4.19 1.17 18.82
CA ILE A 51 5.16 2.20 18.51
C ILE A 51 4.38 3.47 18.21
N LYS A 52 4.79 4.56 18.85
CA LYS A 52 4.31 5.89 18.53
C LYS A 52 5.50 6.84 18.42
N GLN A 53 5.68 7.43 17.25
CA GLN A 53 6.64 8.51 17.08
C GLN A 53 6.09 9.77 17.76
N GLU A 54 6.59 10.07 18.96
CA GLU A 54 6.37 11.35 19.62
C GLU A 54 7.42 12.35 19.11
N SER A 55 7.00 13.49 18.52
CA SER A 55 7.84 14.60 18.00
C SER A 55 8.32 14.54 16.53
N LEU A 56 9.01 15.61 16.11
CA LEU A 56 9.72 15.76 14.83
C LEU A 56 11.06 14.98 14.79
N SER A 57 11.26 13.96 15.64
CA SER A 57 12.46 13.13 15.58
C SER A 57 12.55 12.43 14.23
N SER A 58 13.63 12.67 13.47
CA SER A 58 13.87 11.96 12.23
C SER A 58 14.53 10.61 12.53
N LEU A 59 14.10 9.58 11.81
CA LEU A 59 14.75 8.29 11.76
C LEU A 59 15.45 8.18 10.41
N SER A 60 16.77 8.17 10.37
CA SER A 60 17.53 7.85 9.15
C SER A 60 18.16 6.48 9.31
N ILE A 61 17.59 5.49 8.63
CA ILE A 61 17.95 4.07 8.74
C ILE A 61 18.11 3.51 7.34
N LEU A 62 19.36 3.47 6.86
CA LEU A 62 19.66 3.06 5.48
C LEU A 62 19.47 1.56 5.23
N GLY A 63 19.62 0.73 6.26
CA GLY A 63 19.42 -0.71 6.16
C GLY A 63 17.96 -1.13 6.31
N THR A 64 17.76 -2.39 6.68
CA THR A 64 16.42 -2.93 6.92
C THR A 64 15.97 -2.60 8.33
N THR A 65 14.80 -1.98 8.44
CA THR A 65 14.03 -1.85 9.67
C THR A 65 12.98 -2.95 9.74
N THR A 66 13.12 -3.86 10.70
CA THR A 66 12.14 -4.91 10.98
C THR A 66 11.46 -4.61 12.31
N ILE A 67 10.14 -4.53 12.31
CA ILE A 67 9.32 -4.31 13.50
C ILE A 67 8.39 -5.51 13.67
N SER A 68 8.52 -6.22 14.79
CA SER A 68 7.62 -7.31 15.17
C SER A 68 6.79 -6.90 16.38
N VAL A 69 5.47 -6.82 16.19
CA VAL A 69 4.51 -6.54 17.26
C VAL A 69 3.91 -7.85 17.75
N ASN A 70 4.27 -8.27 18.96
CA ASN A 70 3.89 -9.58 19.50
C ASN A 70 2.55 -9.58 20.23
N THR A 71 1.88 -8.43 20.31
CA THR A 71 0.56 -8.27 20.93
C THR A 71 -0.49 -7.89 19.90
N SER A 72 -1.55 -8.69 19.85
CA SER A 72 -2.64 -8.45 18.90
C SER A 72 -3.33 -7.12 19.18
N GLY A 73 -3.56 -6.35 18.13
CA GLY A 73 -4.41 -5.15 18.20
C GLY A 73 -3.66 -3.83 18.31
N ASN A 74 -2.34 -3.86 18.43
CA ASN A 74 -1.51 -2.66 18.59
C ASN A 74 -1.09 -2.05 17.24
N HIS A 75 -0.94 -0.74 17.19
CA HIS A 75 -0.62 0.06 16.01
C HIS A 75 0.88 0.41 15.96
N VAL A 76 1.40 0.59 14.75
CA VAL A 76 2.72 1.16 14.50
C VAL A 76 2.51 2.50 13.80
N ARG A 77 2.95 3.59 14.44
CA ARG A 77 2.86 4.93 13.86
C ARG A 77 4.24 5.59 13.84
N ILE A 78 4.75 5.77 12.63
CA ILE A 78 6.05 6.37 12.32
C ILE A 78 5.87 7.34 11.13
N ASP A 79 5.12 8.41 11.37
CA ASP A 79 4.52 9.25 10.33
C ASP A 79 5.15 10.65 10.18
N ASN A 80 6.36 10.84 10.71
CA ASN A 80 7.14 12.04 10.42
C ASN A 80 7.70 11.99 8.98
N ALA A 81 7.38 12.99 8.16
CA ALA A 81 7.81 13.08 6.76
C ALA A 81 9.33 13.20 6.56
N THR A 82 10.10 13.39 7.62
CA THR A 82 11.58 13.44 7.60
C THR A 82 12.23 12.10 7.99
N ASN A 83 11.44 11.04 8.20
CA ASN A 83 11.99 9.70 8.32
C ASN A 83 12.54 9.25 6.96
N ASP A 84 13.61 8.48 6.95
CA ASP A 84 14.33 8.02 5.77
C ASP A 84 14.73 6.56 6.03
N PHE A 85 13.90 5.64 5.53
CA PHE A 85 14.10 4.20 5.64
C PHE A 85 14.59 3.64 4.30
N GLY A 86 15.63 2.81 4.32
CA GLY A 86 15.99 1.99 3.17
C GLY A 86 14.93 0.91 2.91
N THR A 87 14.76 -0.01 3.87
CA THR A 87 13.70 -1.02 3.83
C THR A 87 12.91 -1.02 5.14
N LEU A 88 11.59 -1.18 5.07
CA LEU A 88 10.72 -1.35 6.22
C LEU A 88 9.88 -2.64 6.12
N ALA A 89 9.91 -3.46 7.17
CA ALA A 89 9.06 -4.63 7.34
C ALA A 89 8.35 -4.55 8.70
N VAL A 90 7.03 -4.70 8.74
CA VAL A 90 6.25 -4.61 9.99
C VAL A 90 5.26 -5.77 10.09
N THR A 91 5.34 -6.58 11.13
CA THR A 91 4.43 -7.71 11.36
C THR A 91 3.68 -7.58 12.67
N GLY A 92 2.51 -8.22 12.77
CA GLY A 92 1.68 -8.26 13.98
C GLY A 92 0.95 -6.96 14.34
N ALA A 93 1.22 -5.86 13.63
CA ALA A 93 0.55 -4.59 13.83
C ALA A 93 -0.90 -4.64 13.32
N LYS A 94 -1.82 -3.97 14.01
CA LYS A 94 -3.19 -3.78 13.57
C LYS A 94 -3.26 -2.72 12.48
N HIS A 95 -2.73 -1.53 12.73
CA HIS A 95 -2.67 -0.44 11.74
C HIS A 95 -1.23 0.05 11.64
N ILE A 96 -0.81 0.40 10.43
CA ILE A 96 0.55 0.88 10.16
C ILE A 96 0.45 2.24 9.48
N TYR A 97 1.14 3.23 10.05
CA TYR A 97 1.30 4.55 9.45
C TYR A 97 2.79 4.81 9.30
N VAL A 98 3.21 5.10 8.08
CA VAL A 98 4.61 5.37 7.76
C VAL A 98 4.68 6.61 6.89
N ALA A 99 5.59 7.50 7.21
CA ALA A 99 6.05 8.51 6.29
C ALA A 99 7.54 8.30 6.00
N ASP A 100 7.94 8.60 4.77
CA ASP A 100 9.32 8.49 4.29
C ASP A 100 9.66 9.71 3.42
N GLU A 101 10.84 10.28 3.61
CA GLU A 101 11.32 11.47 2.92
C GLU A 101 11.62 11.17 1.45
N ASN A 102 11.95 9.92 1.11
CA ASN A 102 12.36 9.53 -0.22
C ASN A 102 11.76 8.17 -0.64
N ALA A 103 12.56 7.31 -1.25
CA ALA A 103 12.13 6.02 -1.75
C ALA A 103 11.99 5.02 -0.59
N LEU A 104 10.82 4.42 -0.46
CA LEU A 104 10.55 3.39 0.55
C LEU A 104 10.51 2.01 -0.10
N MET A 105 11.31 1.06 0.40
CA MET A 105 11.19 -0.35 0.04
C MET A 105 10.48 -1.12 1.16
N LEU A 106 9.47 -1.90 0.81
CA LEU A 106 8.73 -2.73 1.76
C LEU A 106 9.27 -4.16 1.77
N GLY A 107 9.50 -4.68 2.97
CA GLY A 107 9.63 -6.11 3.23
C GLY A 107 8.29 -6.74 3.60
N THR A 108 8.33 -7.95 4.17
CA THR A 108 7.12 -8.64 4.64
C THR A 108 6.38 -7.79 5.64
N THR A 109 5.15 -7.41 5.30
CA THR A 109 4.36 -6.49 6.11
C THR A 109 2.94 -7.01 6.28
N GLN A 110 2.47 -7.05 7.52
CA GLN A 110 1.17 -7.58 7.86
C GLN A 110 0.43 -6.64 8.81
N GLY A 111 -0.86 -6.47 8.55
CA GLY A 111 -1.78 -5.91 9.52
C GLY A 111 -3.21 -5.92 9.04
N ARG A 112 -4.04 -5.05 9.60
CA ARG A 112 -5.36 -4.78 9.03
C ARG A 112 -5.27 -3.80 7.88
N TRP A 113 -4.54 -2.70 8.09
CA TRP A 113 -4.26 -1.76 7.03
C TRP A 113 -2.95 -0.99 7.23
N MET A 114 -2.50 -0.42 6.13
CA MET A 114 -1.32 0.43 6.06
C MET A 114 -1.60 1.71 5.27
N THR A 115 -1.07 2.82 5.76
CA THR A 115 -0.98 4.10 5.04
C THR A 115 0.46 4.55 4.96
N ILE A 116 0.89 4.90 3.75
CA ILE A 116 2.25 5.36 3.44
C ILE A 116 2.16 6.76 2.85
N ALA A 117 3.02 7.67 3.31
CA ALA A 117 3.33 8.93 2.63
C ALA A 117 4.81 8.94 2.28
N ALA A 118 5.17 8.87 1.00
CA ALA A 118 6.57 8.79 0.57
C ALA A 118 6.92 9.95 -0.36
N GLY A 119 8.05 10.61 -0.10
CA GLY A 119 8.64 11.62 -0.98
C GLY A 119 9.35 11.06 -2.22
N GLY A 120 9.18 9.76 -2.49
CA GLY A 120 9.81 9.01 -3.57
C GLY A 120 9.02 7.74 -3.94
N PRO A 121 9.59 6.87 -4.80
CA PRO A 121 8.92 5.64 -5.22
C PRO A 121 8.74 4.66 -4.06
N VAL A 122 7.62 3.95 -4.07
CA VAL A 122 7.35 2.86 -3.11
C VAL A 122 7.46 1.53 -3.84
N THR A 123 8.33 0.65 -3.34
CA THR A 123 8.61 -0.65 -3.95
C THR A 123 8.52 -1.77 -2.91
N GLN A 124 8.58 -3.01 -3.35
CA GLN A 124 8.80 -4.16 -2.48
C GLN A 124 10.18 -4.76 -2.75
N ILE A 125 10.74 -5.44 -1.75
CA ILE A 125 11.81 -6.41 -1.99
C ILE A 125 11.32 -7.43 -3.02
N VAL A 126 12.10 -7.64 -4.07
CA VAL A 126 11.79 -8.61 -5.13
C VAL A 126 12.13 -10.02 -4.64
N ASP A 127 11.18 -10.62 -3.93
CA ASP A 127 11.24 -11.97 -3.37
C ASP A 127 9.82 -12.50 -3.20
N ASP A 128 9.51 -13.67 -3.77
CA ASP A 128 8.16 -14.26 -3.69
C ASP A 128 7.75 -14.66 -2.26
N THR A 129 8.69 -14.69 -1.32
CA THR A 129 8.42 -14.88 0.12
C THR A 129 8.04 -13.58 0.84
N VAL A 130 8.28 -12.42 0.22
CA VAL A 130 7.89 -11.11 0.75
C VAL A 130 6.43 -10.82 0.39
N THR A 131 5.59 -10.72 1.42
CA THR A 131 4.15 -10.54 1.26
C THR A 131 3.67 -9.27 1.94
N LEU A 132 2.73 -8.58 1.31
CA LEU A 132 1.79 -7.69 1.99
C LEU A 132 0.55 -8.48 2.36
N THR A 133 0.17 -8.49 3.64
CA THR A 133 -1.06 -9.15 4.09
C THR A 133 -1.91 -8.17 4.87
N PHE A 134 -3.00 -7.72 4.25
CA PHE A 134 -3.90 -6.71 4.82
C PHE A 134 -5.37 -7.08 4.64
N ASP A 135 -6.07 -7.31 5.74
CA ASP A 135 -7.48 -7.73 5.73
C ASP A 135 -8.46 -6.58 5.41
N LEU A 136 -8.00 -5.34 5.43
CA LEU A 136 -8.82 -4.16 5.16
C LEU A 136 -8.30 -3.39 3.95
N HIS A 137 -7.14 -2.74 4.03
CA HIS A 137 -6.62 -1.98 2.87
C HIS A 137 -5.14 -1.59 2.92
N VAL A 138 -4.59 -1.21 1.77
CA VAL A 138 -3.35 -0.43 1.63
C VAL A 138 -3.66 0.90 0.94
N SER A 139 -3.02 1.98 1.41
CA SER A 139 -3.02 3.32 0.80
C SER A 139 -1.62 3.89 0.75
N VAL A 140 -1.28 4.53 -0.38
CA VAL A 140 0.03 5.13 -0.62
C VAL A 140 -0.15 6.49 -1.27
N ASP A 141 0.39 7.52 -0.63
CA ASP A 141 0.61 8.84 -1.22
C ASP A 141 2.09 8.94 -1.63
N ALA A 142 2.36 8.77 -2.93
CA ALA A 142 3.68 8.90 -3.54
C ALA A 142 3.56 9.76 -4.82
N GLU A 143 2.86 10.90 -4.69
CA GLU A 143 2.53 11.78 -5.82
C GLU A 143 3.75 12.10 -6.68
N GLY A 144 3.64 11.87 -7.99
CA GLY A 144 4.75 12.06 -8.95
C GLY A 144 5.72 10.88 -9.07
N TYR A 145 5.60 9.84 -8.23
CA TYR A 145 6.48 8.67 -8.23
C TYR A 145 5.74 7.34 -8.45
N ASN A 146 6.48 6.31 -8.82
CA ASN A 146 5.91 4.98 -9.08
C ASN A 146 5.66 4.22 -7.77
N VAL A 147 4.57 3.46 -7.73
CA VAL A 147 4.27 2.51 -6.68
C VAL A 147 4.22 1.11 -7.30
N THR A 148 5.16 0.24 -6.91
CA THR A 148 5.29 -1.13 -7.43
C THR A 148 5.20 -2.13 -6.30
N LEU A 149 4.02 -2.73 -6.15
CA LEU A 149 3.67 -3.73 -5.13
C LEU A 149 3.32 -5.06 -5.83
N ALA A 150 4.28 -5.62 -6.56
CA ALA A 150 4.05 -6.65 -7.58
C ALA A 150 4.44 -8.08 -7.15
N ASN A 151 4.74 -8.33 -5.87
CA ASN A 151 5.07 -9.67 -5.43
C ASN A 151 3.84 -10.59 -5.52
N SER A 152 4.04 -11.82 -6.01
CA SER A 152 2.94 -12.75 -6.25
C SER A 152 2.30 -13.28 -4.95
N GLY A 153 2.95 -13.11 -3.80
CA GLY A 153 2.46 -13.57 -2.50
C GLY A 153 1.58 -12.57 -1.74
N ASN A 154 1.35 -11.38 -2.29
CA ASN A 154 0.48 -10.37 -1.65
C ASN A 154 -0.96 -10.89 -1.49
N ASN A 155 -1.63 -10.47 -0.42
CA ASN A 155 -3.02 -10.78 -0.12
C ASN A 155 -3.65 -9.59 0.64
N VAL A 156 -4.24 -8.68 -0.12
CA VAL A 156 -4.76 -7.39 0.34
C VAL A 156 -6.21 -7.24 -0.12
N ALA A 157 -7.12 -7.09 0.83
CA ALA A 157 -8.54 -7.01 0.52
C ALA A 157 -8.92 -5.79 -0.34
N THR A 158 -8.30 -4.63 -0.09
CA THR A 158 -8.59 -3.39 -0.81
C THR A 158 -7.34 -2.56 -1.08
N VAL A 159 -7.24 -2.01 -2.28
CA VAL A 159 -6.29 -0.95 -2.62
C VAL A 159 -7.06 0.35 -2.80
N LYS A 160 -6.75 1.37 -2.00
CA LYS A 160 -7.44 2.66 -2.07
C LYS A 160 -6.53 3.82 -1.71
N ASN A 161 -6.95 5.02 -2.10
CA ASN A 161 -6.22 6.26 -1.95
C ASN A 161 -4.77 6.11 -2.43
N MET A 162 -4.58 5.46 -3.58
CA MET A 162 -3.28 5.40 -4.24
C MET A 162 -3.08 6.67 -5.06
N LYS A 163 -2.04 7.44 -4.74
CA LYS A 163 -1.55 8.56 -5.55
C LYS A 163 -0.16 8.21 -6.07
N ALA A 164 -0.04 8.04 -7.38
CA ALA A 164 1.21 7.61 -8.01
C ALA A 164 1.31 8.10 -9.46
N ALA A 165 2.54 8.15 -9.98
CA ALA A 165 2.79 8.31 -11.42
C ALA A 165 2.47 7.03 -12.19
N ASN A 166 2.88 5.87 -11.69
CA ASN A 166 2.44 4.57 -12.20
C ASN A 166 2.17 3.65 -11.01
N PHE A 167 1.18 2.78 -11.14
CA PHE A 167 0.84 1.81 -10.13
C PHE A 167 0.83 0.39 -10.69
N SER A 168 1.56 -0.52 -10.06
CA SER A 168 1.53 -1.94 -10.36
C SER A 168 1.29 -2.73 -9.09
N PHE A 169 0.26 -3.57 -9.09
CA PHE A 169 -0.11 -4.41 -7.96
C PHE A 169 -0.42 -5.84 -8.39
N THR A 170 0.09 -6.80 -7.63
CA THR A 170 -0.26 -8.22 -7.77
C THR A 170 -0.86 -8.71 -6.47
N ASP A 171 -1.90 -9.54 -6.56
CA ASP A 171 -2.59 -10.17 -5.43
C ASP A 171 -2.90 -11.64 -5.71
N THR A 172 -2.69 -12.50 -4.72
CA THR A 172 -3.04 -13.94 -4.78
C THR A 172 -4.55 -14.17 -4.84
N GLY A 173 -5.33 -13.27 -4.26
CA GLY A 173 -6.77 -13.33 -4.13
C GLY A 173 -7.48 -12.32 -5.02
N GLY A 174 -8.64 -11.85 -4.54
CA GLY A 174 -9.40 -10.80 -5.18
C GLY A 174 -9.11 -9.46 -4.52
N VAL A 175 -9.26 -8.38 -5.27
CA VAL A 175 -8.97 -7.03 -4.77
C VAL A 175 -10.13 -6.10 -5.09
N ALA A 176 -10.59 -5.39 -4.05
CA ALA A 176 -11.45 -4.23 -4.24
C ALA A 176 -10.59 -2.99 -4.45
N LEU A 177 -10.97 -2.15 -5.40
CA LEU A 177 -10.31 -0.89 -5.69
C LEU A 177 -11.18 0.24 -5.14
N GLY A 178 -10.66 0.99 -4.17
CA GLY A 178 -11.30 2.23 -3.73
C GLY A 178 -10.98 3.39 -4.68
N ILE A 179 -11.04 4.62 -4.15
CA ILE A 179 -10.61 5.80 -4.89
C ILE A 179 -9.12 5.67 -5.21
N ASN A 180 -8.73 5.76 -6.48
CA ASN A 180 -7.31 5.76 -6.85
C ASN A 180 -7.07 6.82 -7.92
N THR A 181 -5.97 7.57 -7.80
CA THR A 181 -5.58 8.64 -8.72
C THR A 181 -4.17 8.35 -9.21
N VAL A 182 -4.05 7.87 -10.46
CA VAL A 182 -2.76 7.49 -11.04
C VAL A 182 -2.58 8.22 -12.37
N THR A 183 -1.56 9.07 -12.45
CA THR A 183 -1.40 9.95 -13.62
C THR A 183 -0.89 9.22 -14.87
N GLY A 184 -0.29 8.04 -14.70
CA GLY A 184 0.17 7.15 -15.76
C GLY A 184 -0.50 5.78 -15.70
N ASN A 185 0.28 4.72 -15.88
CA ASN A 185 -0.27 3.37 -16.06
C ASN A 185 -0.74 2.76 -14.73
N PHE A 186 -1.87 2.05 -14.80
CA PHE A 186 -2.49 1.34 -13.69
C PHE A 186 -2.58 -0.16 -14.03
N THR A 187 -1.78 -0.99 -13.36
CA THR A 187 -1.66 -2.42 -13.64
C THR A 187 -2.04 -3.23 -12.41
N ILE A 188 -3.08 -4.06 -12.54
CA ILE A 188 -3.53 -4.98 -11.49
C ILE A 188 -3.47 -6.41 -12.02
N THR A 189 -2.86 -7.31 -11.25
CA THR A 189 -2.95 -8.75 -11.44
C THR A 189 -3.59 -9.36 -10.20
N ALA A 190 -4.69 -10.08 -10.34
CA ALA A 190 -5.41 -10.69 -9.23
C ALA A 190 -5.69 -12.17 -9.52
N GLY A 191 -5.56 -13.02 -8.51
CA GLY A 191 -5.92 -14.44 -8.60
C GLY A 191 -7.43 -14.71 -8.52
N SER A 192 -8.22 -13.73 -8.09
CA SER A 192 -9.69 -13.80 -8.03
C SER A 192 -10.33 -12.51 -8.59
N ALA A 193 -11.59 -12.26 -8.27
CA ALA A 193 -12.35 -11.12 -8.80
C ALA A 193 -11.71 -9.77 -8.48
N VAL A 194 -11.86 -8.82 -9.40
CA VAL A 194 -11.51 -7.41 -9.21
C VAL A 194 -12.80 -6.61 -9.23
N SER A 195 -13.02 -5.78 -8.22
CA SER A 195 -14.15 -4.84 -8.19
C SER A 195 -13.66 -3.44 -7.87
N ASN A 196 -14.46 -2.42 -8.11
CA ASN A 196 -14.22 -1.10 -7.53
C ASN A 196 -15.42 -0.61 -6.71
N ASN A 197 -15.12 0.11 -5.64
CA ASN A 197 -16.07 0.73 -4.72
C ASN A 197 -15.76 2.24 -4.55
N GLY A 198 -14.97 2.79 -5.48
CA GLY A 198 -14.58 4.19 -5.55
C GLY A 198 -14.06 4.52 -6.95
N ALA A 199 -14.04 5.81 -7.26
CA ALA A 199 -13.63 6.32 -8.56
C ALA A 199 -12.17 5.98 -8.88
N LEU A 200 -11.94 5.43 -10.06
CA LEU A 200 -10.60 5.26 -10.62
C LEU A 200 -10.34 6.42 -11.59
N ASP A 201 -9.40 7.30 -11.25
CA ASP A 201 -8.94 8.40 -12.09
C ASP A 201 -7.55 8.05 -12.62
N ILE A 202 -7.51 7.52 -13.85
CA ILE A 202 -6.32 6.94 -14.45
C ILE A 202 -5.96 7.67 -15.74
N GLY A 203 -4.84 8.42 -15.69
CA GLY A 203 -4.36 9.20 -16.82
C GLY A 203 -3.70 8.37 -17.94
N GLY A 204 -3.21 7.17 -17.63
CA GLY A 204 -2.55 6.27 -18.57
C GLY A 204 -3.34 4.99 -18.87
N ILE A 205 -2.62 3.96 -19.30
CA ILE A 205 -3.22 2.68 -19.69
C ILE A 205 -3.64 1.93 -18.43
N THR A 206 -4.89 1.46 -18.42
CA THR A 206 -5.41 0.54 -17.40
C THR A 206 -5.26 -0.89 -17.90
N THR A 207 -4.53 -1.73 -17.15
CA THR A 207 -4.37 -3.15 -17.44
C THR A 207 -4.82 -3.97 -16.24
N ILE A 208 -5.89 -4.76 -16.40
CA ILE A 208 -6.39 -5.67 -15.36
C ILE A 208 -6.26 -7.12 -15.84
N THR A 209 -5.58 -7.96 -15.07
CA THR A 209 -5.47 -9.40 -15.31
C THR A 209 -6.10 -10.16 -14.15
N ALA A 210 -7.27 -10.75 -14.39
CA ALA A 210 -8.01 -11.60 -13.46
C ALA A 210 -8.55 -12.82 -14.24
N ILE A 211 -7.64 -13.70 -14.68
CA ILE A 211 -7.90 -14.74 -15.69
C ILE A 211 -9.10 -15.61 -15.29
N GLY A 212 -10.17 -15.60 -16.10
CA GLY A 212 -11.39 -16.37 -15.87
C GLY A 212 -12.30 -15.82 -14.76
N GLN A 213 -11.91 -14.74 -14.10
CA GLN A 213 -12.61 -14.14 -12.96
C GLN A 213 -13.39 -12.88 -13.36
N THR A 214 -14.38 -12.50 -12.55
CA THR A 214 -15.15 -11.27 -12.79
C THR A 214 -14.28 -10.02 -12.58
N VAL A 215 -14.40 -9.06 -13.49
CA VAL A 215 -13.87 -7.70 -13.34
C VAL A 215 -15.02 -6.71 -13.40
N GLU A 216 -15.29 -6.01 -12.31
CA GLU A 216 -16.38 -5.06 -12.18
C GLU A 216 -15.83 -3.66 -11.84
N LEU A 217 -15.66 -2.84 -12.87
CA LEU A 217 -15.25 -1.44 -12.77
C LEU A 217 -16.46 -0.54 -13.02
N ASN A 218 -17.46 -0.58 -12.14
CA ASN A 218 -18.83 -0.12 -12.40
C ASN A 218 -19.20 1.23 -11.74
N GLU A 219 -18.27 1.88 -11.05
CA GLU A 219 -18.53 3.21 -10.46
C GLU A 219 -18.71 4.27 -11.54
N ALA A 220 -19.74 5.11 -11.39
CA ALA A 220 -20.12 6.11 -12.38
C ALA A 220 -19.09 7.24 -12.60
N GLN A 221 -18.15 7.39 -11.67
CA GLN A 221 -17.10 8.42 -11.66
C GLN A 221 -15.72 7.87 -12.07
N ASN A 222 -15.67 6.64 -12.56
CA ASN A 222 -14.44 6.14 -13.18
C ASN A 222 -14.08 7.00 -14.40
N ASN A 223 -12.82 7.36 -14.52
CA ASN A 223 -12.28 8.15 -15.63
C ASN A 223 -10.99 7.49 -16.13
N PHE A 224 -11.10 6.78 -17.25
CA PHE A 224 -9.98 6.13 -17.92
C PHE A 224 -9.57 6.92 -19.16
N VAL A 225 -8.51 7.71 -19.01
CA VAL A 225 -8.00 8.56 -20.11
C VAL A 225 -7.26 7.74 -21.17
N GLY A 226 -6.51 6.73 -20.75
CA GLY A 226 -5.80 5.81 -21.65
C GLY A 226 -6.62 4.55 -22.00
N GLU A 227 -6.02 3.70 -22.84
CA GLU A 227 -6.63 2.41 -23.19
C GLU A 227 -6.94 1.56 -21.95
N VAL A 228 -8.10 0.91 -21.96
CA VAL A 228 -8.47 -0.12 -20.98
C VAL A 228 -8.29 -1.51 -21.59
N ARG A 229 -7.41 -2.32 -20.98
CA ARG A 229 -7.06 -3.68 -21.38
C ARG A 229 -7.41 -4.65 -20.27
N ILE A 230 -8.30 -5.61 -20.52
CA ILE A 230 -8.75 -6.55 -19.49
C ILE A 230 -8.62 -7.99 -19.96
N THR A 231 -7.99 -8.82 -19.14
CA THR A 231 -8.08 -10.28 -19.22
C THR A 231 -8.95 -10.78 -18.09
N GLY A 232 -10.14 -11.30 -18.40
CA GLY A 232 -11.15 -11.65 -17.41
C GLY A 232 -12.16 -12.70 -17.88
N GLY A 233 -13.01 -13.14 -16.95
CA GLY A 233 -14.21 -13.94 -17.20
C GLY A 233 -15.35 -13.06 -17.71
N ALA A 234 -16.17 -12.52 -16.80
CA ALA A 234 -17.13 -11.46 -17.11
C ALA A 234 -16.54 -10.08 -16.79
N VAL A 235 -16.81 -9.09 -17.62
CA VAL A 235 -16.26 -7.74 -17.47
C VAL A 235 -17.36 -6.69 -17.56
N THR A 236 -17.40 -5.79 -16.58
CA THR A 236 -18.22 -4.58 -16.58
C THR A 236 -17.30 -3.36 -16.45
N ILE A 237 -17.47 -2.39 -17.34
CA ILE A 237 -16.77 -1.09 -17.28
C ILE A 237 -17.81 0.02 -17.37
N VAL A 238 -17.72 0.98 -16.45
CA VAL A 238 -18.36 2.28 -16.54
C VAL A 238 -17.24 3.32 -16.59
N ASP A 239 -17.37 4.28 -17.49
CA ASP A 239 -16.48 5.42 -17.67
C ASP A 239 -17.31 6.71 -17.81
N GLU A 240 -16.89 7.80 -17.17
CA GLU A 240 -17.65 9.05 -17.14
C GLU A 240 -17.51 9.86 -18.44
N ASP A 241 -16.46 9.61 -19.22
CA ASP A 241 -16.07 10.36 -20.41
C ASP A 241 -16.07 9.45 -21.65
N THR A 242 -15.16 9.69 -22.61
CA THR A 242 -14.91 8.81 -23.75
C THR A 242 -14.01 7.66 -23.34
N LEU A 243 -14.36 6.44 -23.76
CA LEU A 243 -13.60 5.25 -23.42
C LEU A 243 -12.86 4.69 -24.64
N VAL A 244 -11.56 4.44 -24.49
CA VAL A 244 -10.76 3.71 -25.47
C VAL A 244 -10.53 2.28 -24.97
N LEU A 245 -11.03 1.30 -25.71
CA LEU A 245 -10.77 -0.11 -25.42
C LEU A 245 -9.48 -0.56 -26.11
N GLY A 246 -8.62 -1.22 -25.36
CA GLY A 246 -7.46 -1.93 -25.90
C GLY A 246 -7.72 -3.43 -26.04
N ALA A 247 -6.69 -4.16 -26.48
CA ALA A 247 -6.75 -5.62 -26.60
C ALA A 247 -7.16 -6.26 -25.26
N SER A 248 -8.29 -6.97 -25.29
CA SER A 248 -8.90 -7.60 -24.11
C SER A 248 -9.29 -9.04 -24.42
N THR A 249 -9.15 -9.93 -23.45
CA THR A 249 -9.58 -11.34 -23.53
C THR A 249 -10.64 -11.58 -22.47
N VAL A 250 -11.90 -11.67 -22.91
CA VAL A 250 -13.07 -11.80 -22.02
C VAL A 250 -13.78 -13.11 -22.32
N GLY A 251 -13.88 -14.00 -21.32
CA GLY A 251 -14.49 -15.32 -21.47
C GLY A 251 -16.02 -15.36 -21.39
N GLY A 252 -16.64 -14.27 -20.96
CA GLY A 252 -18.08 -14.14 -20.71
C GLY A 252 -18.65 -12.82 -21.21
N ALA A 253 -19.66 -12.28 -20.51
CA ALA A 253 -20.26 -11.00 -20.88
C ALA A 253 -19.24 -9.86 -20.78
N TYR A 254 -19.26 -8.95 -21.76
CA TYR A 254 -18.47 -7.73 -21.74
C TYR A 254 -19.41 -6.53 -21.87
N THR A 255 -19.75 -5.94 -20.73
CA THR A 255 -20.67 -4.80 -20.62
C THR A 255 -19.88 -3.52 -20.46
N VAL A 256 -20.06 -2.57 -21.35
CA VAL A 256 -19.31 -1.30 -21.34
C VAL A 256 -20.28 -0.13 -21.48
N THR A 257 -20.18 0.81 -20.55
CA THR A 257 -20.91 2.09 -20.56
C THR A 257 -19.90 3.21 -20.50
N ALA A 258 -20.01 4.20 -21.38
CA ALA A 258 -19.21 5.41 -21.34
C ALA A 258 -20.15 6.63 -21.41
N GLY A 259 -19.78 7.74 -20.77
CA GLY A 259 -20.49 9.01 -20.89
C GLY A 259 -20.37 9.63 -22.30
N GLY A 260 -19.34 9.24 -23.03
CA GLY A 260 -19.03 9.66 -24.40
C GLY A 260 -18.90 8.49 -25.38
N ALA A 261 -18.10 8.72 -26.43
CA ALA A 261 -17.86 7.70 -27.46
C ALA A 261 -17.01 6.54 -26.91
N ILE A 262 -17.34 5.32 -27.36
CA ILE A 262 -16.52 4.13 -27.14
C ILE A 262 -15.74 3.86 -28.43
N THR A 263 -14.42 3.77 -28.34
CA THR A 263 -13.52 3.52 -29.46
C THR A 263 -12.56 2.37 -29.18
N GLN A 264 -11.76 1.98 -30.17
CA GLN A 264 -10.73 0.95 -30.05
C GLN A 264 -9.38 1.52 -30.49
N GLY A 265 -8.34 1.25 -29.69
CA GLY A 265 -6.94 1.58 -29.99
C GLY A 265 -6.25 0.60 -30.94
#